data_AF-A0A7S0QYF6-F1
#
_entry.id   AF-A0A7S0QYF6-F1
#
_cell.length_a   1.000
_cell.length_b   1.000
_cell.length_c   1.000
_cell.angle_alpha   90.00
_cell.angle_beta   90.00
_cell.angle_gamma   90.00
#
_symmetry.space_group_name_H-M   'P 1'
#
loop_
_entity.id
_entity.type
_entity.pdbx_description
1 polymer ?
#
loop_
_entity_poly.entity_id
_entity_poly.type
_entity_poly.pdbx_seq_one_letter_code
_entity_poly.pdbx_strand_id
1 'polypeptide(L)'
;GTLRNIAVMSAHTPLFAATRVVPALAAVVGRYVRHAELMLNVARILAKLSGHEGCRRALSRDEEALRQLLQLLRVHPDNSALVMRVGYLLGNLTVSNNANRLTLGTTLGGADLFVALLARYCWRTPAPP
;
A
#
# COMPACT_ATOMS: atom_id res chain seq x y z
N GLY A 1 4.17 11.21 11.56
CA GLY A 1 4.77 10.51 12.72
C GLY A 1 3.73 9.96 13.66
N THR A 2 2.91 10.83 14.27
CA THR A 2 1.95 10.48 15.34
C THR A 2 0.95 9.37 14.98
N LEU A 3 0.23 9.50 13.86
CA LEU A 3 -0.75 8.49 13.41
C LEU A 3 -0.14 7.09 13.22
N ARG A 4 1.12 7.03 12.77
CA ARG A 4 1.87 5.78 12.65
C ARG A 4 2.03 5.10 13.99
N ASN A 5 2.45 5.85 15.00
CA ASN A 5 2.67 5.29 16.33
C ASN A 5 1.36 4.77 16.93
N ILE A 6 0.26 5.50 16.75
CA ILE A 6 -1.08 5.06 17.20
C ILE A 6 -1.51 3.77 16.46
N ALA A 7 -1.29 3.67 15.15
CA ALA A 7 -1.67 2.51 14.37
C ALA A 7 -0.89 1.22 14.73
N VAL A 8 0.28 1.32 15.38
CA VAL A 8 1.03 0.14 15.85
C VAL A 8 0.21 -0.64 16.89
N MET A 9 -0.53 0.07 17.73
CA MET A 9 -1.34 -0.51 18.80
C MET A 9 -2.64 -1.08 18.21
N SER A 10 -2.72 -2.41 18.12
CA SER A 10 -3.87 -3.10 17.54
C SER A 10 -5.21 -2.73 18.20
N ALA A 11 -5.19 -2.39 19.49
CA ALA A 11 -6.34 -1.94 20.28
C ALA A 11 -7.06 -0.73 19.67
N HIS A 12 -6.36 0.13 18.92
CA HIS A 12 -6.97 1.32 18.30
C HIS A 12 -7.45 1.09 16.87
N THR A 13 -7.16 -0.07 16.26
CA THR A 13 -7.52 -0.38 14.87
C THR A 13 -9.02 -0.27 14.58
N PRO A 14 -9.94 -0.68 15.48
CA PRO A 14 -11.37 -0.48 15.27
C PRO A 14 -11.77 1.00 15.12
N LEU A 15 -11.10 1.92 15.81
CA LEU A 15 -11.34 3.37 15.68
C LEU A 15 -10.97 3.88 14.28
N PHE A 16 -9.88 3.36 13.70
CA PHE A 16 -9.52 3.70 12.31
C PHE A 16 -10.56 3.21 11.31
N ALA A 17 -11.15 2.03 11.54
CA ALA A 17 -12.21 1.51 10.69
C ALA A 17 -13.54 2.28 10.84
N ALA A 18 -13.82 2.81 12.02
CA ALA A 18 -15.01 3.61 12.31
C ALA A 18 -14.90 5.08 11.85
N THR A 19 -13.72 5.53 11.45
CA THR A 19 -13.45 6.92 11.06
C THR A 19 -13.05 7.02 9.59
N ARG A 20 -12.94 8.26 9.07
CA ARG A 20 -12.50 8.52 7.68
C ARG A 20 -10.97 8.55 7.51
N VAL A 21 -10.21 8.04 8.48
CA VAL A 21 -8.74 8.08 8.42
C VAL A 21 -8.21 7.25 7.27
N VAL A 22 -8.76 6.07 7.02
CA VAL A 22 -8.29 5.19 5.93
C VAL A 22 -8.50 5.82 4.54
N PRO A 23 -9.71 6.32 4.18
CA PRO A 23 -9.90 7.05 2.94
C PRO A 23 -9.04 8.33 2.84
N ALA A 24 -8.88 9.07 3.93
CA ALA A 24 -8.04 10.28 3.92
C ALA A 24 -6.56 9.95 3.64
N LEU A 25 -6.04 8.88 4.24
CA LEU A 25 -4.69 8.40 3.97
C LEU A 25 -4.53 7.92 2.53
N ALA A 26 -5.54 7.26 1.96
CA ALA A 26 -5.53 6.88 0.55
C ALA A 26 -5.46 8.12 -0.36
N ALA A 27 -6.30 9.13 -0.14
CA ALA A 27 -6.27 10.37 -0.92
C ALA A 27 -4.92 11.12 -0.82
N VAL A 28 -4.25 11.06 0.34
CA VAL A 28 -2.89 11.61 0.51
C VAL A 28 -1.89 10.91 -0.42
N VAL A 29 -2.04 9.60 -0.69
CA VAL A 29 -1.17 8.87 -1.64
C VAL A 29 -1.25 9.49 -3.02
N GLY A 30 -2.45 9.72 -3.56
CA GLY A 30 -2.63 10.36 -4.86
C GLY A 30 -2.04 11.77 -4.92
N ARG A 31 -2.31 12.60 -3.90
CA ARG A 31 -1.92 14.02 -3.91
C ARG A 31 -0.42 14.25 -3.76
N TYR A 32 0.26 13.39 -3.00
CA TYR A 32 1.66 13.57 -2.62
C TYR A 32 2.54 12.40 -3.06
N VAL A 33 2.16 11.69 -4.14
CA VAL A 33 2.82 10.47 -4.61
C VAL A 33 4.33 10.61 -4.77
N ARG A 34 4.86 11.81 -5.09
CA ARG A 34 6.30 12.06 -5.28
C ARG A 34 7.08 12.31 -3.97
N HIS A 35 6.41 12.53 -2.85
CA HIS A 35 7.07 12.79 -1.55
C HIS A 35 7.42 11.48 -0.83
N ALA A 36 8.59 10.91 -1.13
CA ALA A 36 8.99 9.57 -0.70
C ALA A 36 8.87 9.34 0.82
N GLU A 37 9.34 10.26 1.67
CA GLU A 37 9.28 10.10 3.12
C GLU A 37 7.86 10.12 3.69
N LEU A 38 7.01 11.01 3.15
CA LEU A 38 5.60 11.08 3.50
C LEU A 38 4.90 9.79 3.09
N MET A 39 5.11 9.35 1.85
CA MET A 39 4.53 8.11 1.32
C MET A 39 4.99 6.89 2.12
N LEU A 40 6.25 6.84 2.55
CA LEU A 40 6.74 5.75 3.37
C LEU A 40 6.04 5.69 4.73
N ASN A 41 5.76 6.84 5.34
CA ASN A 41 4.98 6.88 6.57
C ASN A 41 3.50 6.49 6.35
N VAL A 42 2.87 6.96 5.27
CA VAL A 42 1.50 6.60 4.92
C VAL A 42 1.38 5.11 4.61
N ALA A 43 2.28 4.56 3.80
CA ALA A 43 2.32 3.14 3.45
C ALA A 43 2.51 2.25 4.69
N ARG A 44 3.34 2.66 5.67
CA ARG A 44 3.49 1.94 6.94
C ARG A 44 2.19 1.89 7.75
N ILE A 45 1.45 3.01 7.80
CA ILE A 45 0.15 3.06 8.49
C ILE A 45 -0.82 2.14 7.77
N LEU A 46 -1.01 2.31 6.47
CA LEU A 46 -1.97 1.53 5.68
C LEU A 46 -1.65 0.03 5.69
N ALA A 47 -0.37 -0.35 5.58
CA ALA A 47 0.08 -1.74 5.72
C ALA A 47 -0.32 -2.35 7.06
N LYS A 48 -0.17 -1.60 8.16
CA LYS A 48 -0.58 -2.08 9.49
C LYS A 48 -2.10 -2.19 9.60
N LEU A 49 -2.83 -1.16 9.15
CA LEU A 49 -4.29 -1.13 9.22
C LEU A 49 -4.93 -2.18 8.32
N SER A 50 -4.32 -2.56 7.19
CA SER A 50 -4.83 -3.61 6.31
C SER A 50 -4.79 -5.01 6.92
N GLY A 51 -4.22 -5.20 8.11
CA GLY A 51 -4.41 -6.41 8.90
C GLY A 51 -5.85 -6.55 9.46
N HIS A 52 -6.60 -5.45 9.56
CA HIS A 52 -7.96 -5.42 10.08
C HIS A 52 -9.01 -5.36 8.97
N GLU A 53 -10.05 -6.21 9.08
CA GLU A 53 -11.07 -6.37 8.04
C GLU A 53 -11.80 -5.06 7.71
N GLY A 54 -12.21 -4.28 8.72
CA GLY A 54 -12.91 -3.01 8.51
C GLY A 54 -12.08 -2.01 7.69
N CYS A 55 -10.77 -1.95 7.95
CA CYS A 55 -9.86 -1.05 7.25
C CYS A 55 -9.57 -1.56 5.83
N ARG A 56 -9.40 -2.88 5.63
CA ARG A 56 -9.30 -3.49 4.30
C ARG A 56 -10.53 -3.21 3.46
N ARG A 57 -11.73 -3.36 4.03
CA ARG A 57 -12.98 -3.10 3.32
C ARG A 57 -13.10 -1.62 2.92
N ALA A 58 -12.69 -0.70 3.79
CA ALA A 58 -12.66 0.73 3.46
C ALA A 58 -11.74 1.02 2.26
N LEU A 59 -10.54 0.43 2.20
CA LEU A 59 -9.64 0.57 1.03
C LEU A 59 -10.19 -0.10 -0.23
N SER A 60 -10.78 -1.30 -0.10
CA SER A 60 -11.20 -2.10 -1.26
C SER A 60 -12.43 -1.53 -1.98
N ARG A 61 -13.22 -0.69 -1.30
CA ARG A 61 -14.40 -0.03 -1.89
C ARG A 61 -14.04 1.17 -2.76
N ASP A 62 -12.79 1.63 -2.70
CA ASP A 62 -12.30 2.79 -3.44
C ASP A 62 -11.30 2.32 -4.49
N GLU A 63 -11.77 2.18 -5.73
CA GLU A 63 -10.92 1.76 -6.84
C GLU A 63 -9.78 2.78 -7.12
N GLU A 64 -10.03 4.07 -6.86
CA GLU A 64 -9.01 5.10 -7.01
C GLU A 64 -7.91 4.94 -5.96
N ALA A 65 -8.25 4.56 -4.73
CA ALA A 65 -7.25 4.17 -3.73
C ALA A 65 -6.39 3.00 -4.22
N LEU A 66 -6.99 1.96 -4.81
CA LEU A 66 -6.24 0.82 -5.37
C LEU A 66 -5.29 1.24 -6.49
N ARG A 67 -5.75 2.10 -7.40
CA ARG A 67 -4.95 2.68 -8.48
C ARG A 67 -3.78 3.50 -7.95
N GLN A 68 -4.01 4.33 -6.93
CA GLN A 68 -2.99 5.16 -6.30
C GLN A 68 -1.91 4.34 -5.60
N LEU A 69 -2.27 3.20 -4.98
CA LEU A 69 -1.30 2.29 -4.38
C LEU A 69 -0.37 1.66 -5.43
N LEU A 70 -0.91 1.25 -6.59
CA LEU A 70 -0.07 0.78 -7.70
C LEU A 70 0.75 1.91 -8.32
N GLN A 71 0.20 3.11 -8.42
CA GLN A 71 0.94 4.28 -8.90
C GLN A 71 2.12 4.61 -7.98
N LEU A 72 1.99 4.42 -6.67
CA LEU A 72 3.08 4.63 -5.72
C LEU A 72 4.27 3.71 -6.00
N LEU A 73 4.03 2.46 -6.38
CA LEU A 73 5.07 1.52 -6.82
C LEU A 73 5.72 1.94 -8.13
N ARG A 74 4.95 2.46 -9.08
CA ARG A 74 5.45 2.97 -10.37
C ARG A 74 6.34 4.20 -10.21
N VAL A 75 6.01 5.09 -9.27
CA VAL A 75 6.78 6.32 -9.01
C VAL A 75 8.04 6.04 -8.20
N HIS A 76 8.04 5.04 -7.32
CA HIS A 76 9.18 4.71 -6.45
C HIS A 76 9.67 3.26 -6.62
N PRO A 77 10.03 2.82 -7.84
CA PRO A 77 10.45 1.44 -8.06
C PRO A 77 11.76 1.10 -7.33
N ASP A 78 12.58 2.11 -7.02
CA ASP A 78 13.89 1.99 -6.38
C ASP A 78 13.88 2.06 -4.86
N ASN A 79 12.75 2.43 -4.28
CA ASN A 79 12.62 2.54 -2.83
C ASN A 79 12.15 1.20 -2.26
N SER A 80 13.08 0.32 -1.94
CA SER A 80 12.80 -1.03 -1.43
C SER A 80 11.87 -1.03 -0.22
N ALA A 81 12.05 -0.07 0.69
CA ALA A 81 11.21 0.07 1.87
C ALA A 81 9.75 0.40 1.52
N LEU A 82 9.52 1.26 0.52
CA LEU A 82 8.18 1.52 -0.02
C LEU A 82 7.62 0.30 -0.74
N VAL A 83 8.39 -0.30 -1.64
CA VAL A 83 7.97 -1.47 -2.43
C VAL A 83 7.52 -2.61 -1.51
N MET A 84 8.30 -2.95 -0.49
CA MET A 84 7.95 -4.00 0.48
C MET A 84 6.68 -3.67 1.27
N ARG A 85 6.51 -2.43 1.71
CA ARG A 85 5.34 -2.02 2.51
C ARG A 85 4.07 -2.00 1.69
N VAL A 86 4.14 -1.48 0.46
CA VAL A 86 2.99 -1.46 -0.45
C VAL A 86 2.70 -2.88 -0.95
N GLY A 87 3.72 -3.71 -1.21
CA GLY A 87 3.55 -5.13 -1.53
C GLY A 87 2.80 -5.89 -0.44
N TYR A 88 3.21 -5.74 0.82
CA TYR A 88 2.49 -6.32 1.96
C TYR A 88 1.04 -5.81 2.07
N LEU A 89 0.83 -4.51 1.89
CA LEU A 89 -0.50 -3.91 1.87
C LEU A 89 -1.38 -4.52 0.78
N LEU A 90 -0.90 -4.60 -0.46
CA LEU A 90 -1.62 -5.16 -1.60
C LEU A 90 -1.89 -6.67 -1.41
N GLY A 91 -0.94 -7.41 -0.84
CA GLY A 91 -1.14 -8.83 -0.46
C GLY A 91 -2.30 -9.00 0.54
N ASN A 92 -2.36 -8.15 1.56
CA ASN A 92 -3.49 -8.15 2.50
C ASN A 92 -4.82 -7.79 1.83
N LEU A 93 -4.81 -6.90 0.82
CA LEU A 93 -6.02 -6.55 0.07
C LEU A 93 -6.48 -7.67 -0.87
N THR A 94 -5.58 -8.55 -1.31
CA THR A 94 -5.90 -9.61 -2.28
C THR A 94 -6.11 -10.99 -1.65
N VAL A 95 -5.64 -11.26 -0.43
CA VAL A 95 -5.62 -12.61 0.19
C VAL A 95 -6.97 -13.35 0.12
N SER A 96 -8.08 -12.68 0.44
CA SER A 96 -9.42 -13.27 0.44
C SER A 96 -10.44 -12.46 -0.38
N ASN A 97 -9.97 -11.66 -1.35
CA ASN A 97 -10.83 -10.81 -2.16
C ASN A 97 -10.56 -11.00 -3.66
N ASN A 98 -11.44 -11.78 -4.31
CA ASN A 98 -11.37 -12.05 -5.76
C ASN A 98 -11.50 -10.78 -6.61
N ALA A 99 -12.39 -9.85 -6.24
CA ALA A 99 -12.55 -8.61 -6.98
C ALA A 99 -11.24 -7.81 -6.96
N ASN A 100 -10.61 -7.68 -5.79
CA ASN A 100 -9.31 -7.01 -5.69
C ASN A 100 -8.22 -7.73 -6.48
N ARG A 101 -8.20 -9.07 -6.54
CA ARG A 101 -7.25 -9.81 -7.37
C ARG A 101 -7.39 -9.45 -8.85
N LEU A 102 -8.63 -9.41 -9.36
CA LEU A 102 -8.91 -9.04 -10.75
C LEU A 102 -8.56 -7.58 -11.01
N THR A 103 -9.03 -6.66 -10.15
CA THR A 103 -8.81 -5.22 -10.31
C THR A 103 -7.33 -4.87 -10.22
N LEU A 104 -6.63 -5.27 -9.15
CA LEU A 104 -5.21 -4.96 -8.97
C LEU A 104 -4.33 -5.72 -9.96
N GLY A 105 -4.57 -7.02 -10.14
CA GLY A 105 -3.72 -7.87 -10.96
C GLY A 105 -3.87 -7.58 -12.45
N THR A 106 -5.12 -7.56 -12.93
CA THR A 106 -5.45 -7.51 -14.36
C THR A 106 -5.87 -6.11 -14.80
N THR A 107 -6.95 -5.56 -14.24
CA THR A 107 -7.54 -4.29 -14.71
C THR A 107 -6.56 -3.11 -14.60
N LEU A 108 -5.78 -3.06 -13.53
CA LEU A 108 -4.82 -1.99 -13.26
C LEU A 108 -3.37 -2.37 -13.60
N GLY A 109 -3.14 -3.53 -14.22
CA GLY A 109 -1.82 -4.00 -14.66
C GLY A 109 -0.82 -4.20 -13.51
N GLY A 110 -1.29 -4.62 -12.33
CA GLY A 110 -0.42 -4.85 -11.17
C GLY A 110 0.43 -6.10 -11.30
N ALA A 111 -0.04 -7.15 -11.99
CA ALA A 111 0.74 -8.37 -12.19
C ALA A 111 2.05 -8.09 -12.94
N ASP A 112 1.96 -7.41 -14.09
CA ASP A 112 3.14 -7.02 -14.88
C ASP A 112 4.07 -6.10 -14.10
N LEU A 113 3.52 -5.16 -13.33
CA LEU A 113 4.28 -4.27 -12.46
C LEU A 113 5.07 -5.07 -11.41
N PHE A 114 4.46 -6.05 -10.75
CA PHE A 114 5.16 -6.89 -9.76
C PHE A 114 6.24 -7.76 -10.40
N VAL A 115 6.01 -8.33 -11.58
CA VAL A 115 7.04 -9.05 -12.34
C VAL A 115 8.22 -8.13 -12.66
N ALA A 116 7.96 -6.91 -13.14
CA ALA A 116 8.99 -5.93 -13.43
C ALA A 116 9.78 -5.51 -12.16
N LEU A 117 9.09 -5.32 -11.03
CA LEU A 117 9.75 -5.04 -9.74
C LEU A 117 10.61 -6.21 -9.28
N LEU A 118 10.08 -7.44 -9.31
CA LEU A 118 10.83 -8.63 -8.93
C LEU A 118 12.09 -8.78 -9.80
N ALA A 119 11.97 -8.66 -11.12
CA ALA A 119 13.13 -8.65 -12.01
C ALA A 119 14.13 -7.56 -11.59
N ARG A 120 13.67 -6.33 -11.37
CA ARG A 120 14.53 -5.21 -10.97
C ARG A 120 15.31 -5.49 -9.68
N TYR A 121 14.72 -6.16 -8.69
CA TYR A 121 15.39 -6.47 -7.43
C TYR A 121 16.21 -7.78 -7.48
N CYS A 122 15.82 -8.78 -8.26
CA CYS A 122 16.57 -10.02 -8.44
C CYS A 122 17.86 -9.81 -9.26
N TRP A 123 17.82 -8.92 -10.25
CA TRP A 123 18.96 -8.63 -11.12
C TRP A 123 19.82 -7.44 -10.64
N ARG A 124 19.50 -6.85 -9.48
CA ARG A 124 20.36 -5.88 -8.84
C ARG A 124 21.46 -6.60 -8.07
N THR A 125 22.70 -6.48 -8.55
CA THR A 125 23.88 -6.77 -7.75
C THR A 125 23.82 -5.97 -6.44
N PRO A 126 24.12 -6.57 -5.28
CA PRO A 126 24.19 -5.80 -4.04
C PRO A 126 25.21 -4.67 -4.22
N ALA A 127 24.86 -3.46 -3.80
CA ALA A 127 25.82 -2.36 -3.76
C ALA A 127 27.03 -2.81 -2.93
N PRO A 128 28.27 -2.52 -3.37
CA PRO A 128 29.44 -2.87 -2.59
C PRO A 128 29.36 -2.23 -1.19
N PRO A 129 29.90 -2.90 -0.16
CA PRO A 129 29.86 -2.45 1.22
C PRO A 129 30.54 -1.09 1.44
#